data_AF-A0A163YFY5-F1
#
_entry.id   AF-A0A163YFY5-F1
#
_cell.length_a   1.000
_cell.length_b   1.000
_cell.length_c   1.000
_cell.angle_alpha   90.00
_cell.angle_beta   90.00
_cell.angle_gamma   90.00
#
_symmetry.space_group_name_H-M   'P 1'
#
loop_
_entity.id
_entity.type
_entity.pdbx_description
1 polymer ?
#
loop_
_entity_poly.entity_id
_entity_poly.type
_entity_poly.pdbx_seq_one_letter_code
_entity_poly.pdbx_strand_id
1 'polypeptide(L)' 'MESELSKHLAKILHSSEEYSSDECNGGAVIELIFDLQIMNIESLDDFKKRQSEEAVKNLIQEYLDR' A
#
# COMPACT_ATOMS: atom_id res chain seq x y z
N MET A 1 -11.89 1.68 6.36
CA MET A 1 -11.93 3.15 6.35
C MET A 1 -11.15 3.54 5.11
N GLU A 2 -11.81 4.06 4.07
CA GLU A 2 -11.12 4.33 2.81
C GLU A 2 -10.27 5.60 2.97
N SER A 3 -8.95 5.46 2.88
CA SER A 3 -7.99 6.56 3.03
C SER A 3 -7.27 6.81 1.70
N GLU A 4 -6.72 8.01 1.50
CA GLU A 4 -5.94 8.30 0.30
C GLU A 4 -4.70 7.38 0.20
N LEU A 5 -4.18 6.92 1.35
CA LEU A 5 -3.14 5.89 1.39
C LEU A 5 -3.68 4.54 0.91
N SER A 6 -4.83 4.08 1.40
CA SER A 6 -5.39 2.78 0.97
C SER A 6 -5.67 2.74 -0.53
N LYS A 7 -6.23 3.81 -1.09
CA LYS A 7 -6.43 3.94 -2.54
C LYS A 7 -5.12 3.91 -3.32
N HIS A 8 -4.08 4.55 -2.80
CA HIS A 8 -2.77 4.58 -3.45
C HIS A 8 -2.13 3.20 -3.46
N LEU A 9 -2.15 2.49 -2.32
CA LEU A 9 -1.62 1.14 -2.19
C LEU A 9 -2.39 0.14 -3.04
N ALA A 10 -3.72 0.23 -3.07
CA ALA A 10 -4.54 -0.59 -3.94
C ALA A 10 -4.17 -0.44 -5.42
N LYS A 11 -3.91 0.79 -5.88
CA LYS A 11 -3.43 1.04 -7.26
C LYS A 11 -2.04 0.46 -7.53
N ILE A 12 -1.17 0.43 -6.53
CA ILE A 12 0.16 -0.18 -6.65
C ILE A 12 0.02 -1.69 -6.78
N LEU A 13 -0.79 -2.32 -5.90
CA LEU A 13 -0.91 -3.78 -5.83
C LEU A 13 -1.76 -4.37 -6.96
N HIS A 14 -2.79 -3.67 -7.42
CA HIS A 14 -3.76 -4.18 -8.39
C HIS A 14 -3.60 -3.52 -9.76
N SER A 15 -2.37 -3.37 -10.26
CA SER A 15 -2.06 -2.61 -11.50
C SER A 15 -2.70 -3.16 -12.80
N SER A 16 -3.56 -4.18 -12.73
CA SER A 16 -4.35 -4.68 -13.86
C SER A 16 -5.55 -3.76 -14.13
N GLU A 17 -5.93 -3.62 -15.40
CA GLU A 17 -7.01 -2.73 -15.91
C GLU A 17 -8.42 -2.94 -15.30
N GLU A 18 -8.57 -3.84 -14.32
CA GLU A 18 -9.82 -4.18 -13.64
C GLU A 18 -9.85 -3.71 -12.17
N TYR A 19 -9.29 -2.52 -11.88
CA TYR A 19 -9.42 -1.91 -10.55
C TYR A 19 -10.91 -1.80 -10.15
N SER A 20 -11.30 -2.65 -9.19
CA SER A 20 -12.60 -2.62 -8.55
C SER A 20 -12.49 -1.87 -7.23
N SER A 21 -13.49 -1.06 -6.87
CA SER A 21 -13.55 -0.40 -5.56
C SER A 21 -13.48 -1.38 -4.38
N ASP A 22 -13.78 -2.65 -4.62
CA ASP A 22 -13.71 -3.70 -3.60
C ASP A 22 -12.26 -4.10 -3.26
N GLU A 23 -11.31 -3.93 -4.20
CA GLU A 23 -9.89 -4.21 -3.99
C GLU A 23 -9.19 -3.17 -3.11
N CYS A 24 -9.77 -1.97 -2.98
CA CYS A 24 -9.31 -0.93 -2.06
C CYS A 24 -9.35 -1.37 -0.58
N ASN A 25 -10.16 -2.40 -0.27
CA ASN A 25 -10.22 -3.08 1.03
C ASN A 25 -9.81 -4.55 0.92
N GLY A 26 -9.06 -4.93 -0.12
CA GLY A 26 -8.51 -6.27 -0.26
C GLY A 26 -7.58 -6.60 0.92
N GLY A 27 -7.51 -7.88 1.27
CA GLY A 27 -6.69 -8.35 2.40
C GLY A 27 -5.24 -7.86 2.33
N ALA A 28 -4.62 -7.92 1.14
CA ALA A 28 -3.26 -7.45 0.90
C ALA A 28 -3.07 -5.95 1.16
N VAL A 29 -4.05 -5.10 0.77
CA VAL A 29 -3.98 -3.65 1.02
C VAL A 29 -4.08 -3.35 2.51
N ILE A 30 -4.97 -4.05 3.22
CA ILE A 30 -5.14 -3.89 4.67
C ILE A 30 -3.89 -4.34 5.43
N GLU A 31 -3.34 -5.51 5.09
CA GLU A 31 -2.10 -6.02 5.67
C GLU A 31 -0.94 -5.05 5.43
N LEU A 32 -0.78 -4.55 4.20
CA LEU A 32 0.27 -3.58 3.87
C LEU A 32 0.11 -2.25 4.66
N ILE A 33 -1.13 -1.79 4.90
CA ILE A 33 -1.36 -0.61 5.74
C ILE A 33 -0.87 -0.85 7.17
N PHE A 34 -1.12 -2.03 7.75
CA PHE A 34 -0.65 -2.34 9.10
C PHE A 34 0.87 -2.39 9.18
N ASP A 35 1.53 -3.02 8.19
CA ASP A 35 2.99 -3.06 8.15
C ASP A 35 3.60 -1.66 8.01
N LEU A 36 3.01 -0.80 7.18
CA LEU A 36 3.42 0.60 7.06
C LEU A 36 3.23 1.38 8.37
N GLN A 37 2.14 1.13 9.10
CA GLN A 37 1.92 1.74 10.42
C GLN A 37 2.98 1.32 11.44
N ILE A 38 3.41 0.05 11.43
CA ILE A 38 4.53 -0.43 12.28
C ILE A 38 5.83 0.30 11.92
N MET A 39 6.00 0.71 10.67
CA MET A 39 7.13 1.53 10.21
C MET A 39 6.98 3.03 10.50
N ASN A 40 5.94 3.47 11.21
CA ASN A 40 5.56 4.88 11.40
C ASN A 40 5.26 5.60 10.07
N ILE A 41 4.59 4.92 9.14
CA ILE A 41 4.07 5.48 7.89
C ILE A 41 2.55 5.44 7.97
N GLU A 42 1.96 6.55 8.41
CA GLU A 42 0.52 6.62 8.73
C GLU A 42 -0.29 7.38 7.67
N SER A 43 0.38 8.11 6.79
CA SER A 43 -0.26 8.97 5.79
C SER A 43 0.32 8.76 4.40
N LEU A 44 -0.44 9.18 3.37
CA LEU A 44 0.04 9.17 1.99
C LEU A 44 1.28 10.05 1.80
N ASP A 45 1.38 11.16 2.53
CA ASP A 45 2.52 12.07 2.43
C ASP A 45 3.78 11.46 3.05
N ASP A 46 3.65 10.75 4.18
CA ASP A 46 4.77 10.02 4.78
C ASP A 46 5.22 8.89 3.87
N PHE A 47 4.26 8.15 3.31
CA PHE A 47 4.55 7.10 2.34
C PHE A 47 5.32 7.66 1.15
N LYS A 48 4.85 8.74 0.51
CA LYS A 48 5.53 9.35 -0.64
C LYS A 48 6.94 9.85 -0.34
N LYS A 49 7.20 10.36 0.87
CA LYS A 49 8.54 10.78 1.29
C LYS A 49 9.48 9.58 1.45
N ARG A 50 8.94 8.45 1.90
CA ARG A 50 9.71 7.26 2.32
C ARG A 50 9.65 6.11 1.33
N GLN A 51 8.85 6.20 0.26
CA GLN A 51 8.71 5.16 -0.77
C GLN A 51 10.03 4.86 -1.50
N SER A 52 10.99 5.78 -1.43
CA SER A 52 12.33 5.59 -1.99
C SER A 52 13.26 4.80 -1.07
N GLU A 53 12.94 4.71 0.23
CA GLU A 53 13.68 3.94 1.24
C GLU A 53 13.66 2.45 0.88
N GLU A 54 14.81 1.80 1.03
CA GLU A 54 14.97 0.38 0.71
C GLU A 54 14.01 -0.51 1.50
N ALA A 55 13.80 -0.22 2.80
CA ALA A 55 12.88 -0.96 3.64
C ALA A 55 11.42 -0.89 3.13
N VAL A 56 10.97 0.28 2.68
CA VAL A 56 9.61 0.47 2.16
C VAL A 56 9.45 -0.19 0.80
N LYS A 57 10.48 -0.11 -0.06
CA LYS A 57 10.48 -0.81 -1.37
C LYS A 57 10.40 -2.32 -1.21
N ASN A 58 11.22 -2.89 -0.33
CA ASN A 58 11.25 -4.33 -0.07
C ASN A 58 9.88 -4.79 0.45
N LEU A 59 9.30 -4.04 1.40
CA LEU A 59 7.96 -4.32 1.89
C LEU A 59 6.93 -4.32 0.75
N ILE A 60 6.88 -3.28 -0.09
CA ILE A 60 5.93 -3.23 -1.21
C ILE A 60 6.15 -4.43 -2.16
N GLN A 61 7.41 -4.76 -2.46
CA GLN A 61 7.74 -5.87 -3.35
C GLN A 61 7.26 -7.22 -2.79
N GLU A 62 7.37 -7.45 -1.48
CA GLU A 62 6.85 -8.66 -0.84
C GLU A 62 5.34 -8.84 -1.03
N TYR A 63 4.57 -7.76 -1.20
CA TYR A 63 3.15 -7.81 -1.49
C TYR A 63 2.85 -7.95 -2.98
N LEU A 64 3.70 -7.43 -3.86
CA LEU A 64 3.59 -7.58 -5.31
C LEU A 64 3.96 -8.99 -5.79
N ASP A 65 4.84 -9.69 -5.08
CA ASP A 65 5.31 -11.03 -5.43
C ASP A 65 4.37 -12.17 -4.95
N ARG A 66 3.27 -11.84 -4.26
CA ARG A 66 2.25 -12.79 -3.78
C ARG A 66 1.23 -13.13 -4.86
#